data_AF-A0A946ZCS7-F1
#
_entry.id   AF-A0A946ZCS7-F1
#
_cell.length_a   1.000
_cell.length_b   1.000
_cell.length_c   1.000
_cell.angle_alpha   90.00
_cell.angle_beta   90.00
_cell.angle_gamma   90.00
#
_symmetry.space_group_name_H-M   'P 1'
#
loop_
_entity.id
_entity.type
_entity.pdbx_description
1 polymer ?
#
loop_
_entity_poly.entity_id
_entity_poly.type
_entity_poly.pdbx_seq_one_letter_code
_entity_poly.pdbx_strand_id
1 'polypeptide(L)'
;MIGHQVLLSSQDSTSRLLPVHKEGDRYRIQFEGEFAFVPEELVATIDRVAKETDLAKSYIVEVVECDSGEVVYSFKMDETAQSDIVPCGSRIQEKGCYSLLFSILEEGNDAALLSDSPDPSGQSENKTSYTPVVVGVLALLAGLMSFIYWRRRRRPALDPNLISLGEYQFDKRNTELLIQEQRIELTSKEADLLLLLYNEANNTVERERILNRVWGDEGDYVGRTLDVFISKLRKKLEFDSKVKIVNIRGVGYKLVVDV
;
A
#
# COMPACT_ATOMS: atom_id res chain seq x y z
N MET A 1 18.02 22.40 3.40
CA MET A 1 16.67 22.39 4.03
C MET A 1 15.63 22.12 2.96
N ILE A 2 14.63 21.27 3.24
CA ILE A 2 13.64 20.79 2.26
C ILE A 2 12.94 21.94 1.54
N GLY A 3 12.32 22.86 2.28
CA GLY A 3 11.54 23.96 1.68
C GLY A 3 12.35 24.83 0.71
N HIS A 4 13.63 25.10 1.02
CA HIS A 4 14.47 25.94 0.15
C HIS A 4 14.74 25.26 -1.19
N GLN A 5 14.99 23.95 -1.17
CA GLN A 5 15.27 23.19 -2.39
C GLN A 5 14.01 23.02 -3.24
N VAL A 6 12.83 22.90 -2.61
CA VAL A 6 11.53 22.86 -3.32
C VAL A 6 11.25 24.16 -4.07
N LEU A 7 11.50 25.33 -3.46
CA LEU A 7 11.36 26.60 -4.15
C LEU A 7 12.32 26.71 -5.35
N LEU A 8 13.59 26.31 -5.16
CA LEU A 8 14.57 26.35 -6.24
C LEU A 8 14.21 25.41 -7.41
N SER A 9 13.67 24.22 -7.14
CA SER A 9 13.19 23.34 -8.22
C SER A 9 12.00 23.96 -8.97
N SER A 10 11.17 24.75 -8.30
CA SER A 10 10.09 25.53 -8.93
C SER A 10 10.55 26.84 -9.60
N GLN A 11 11.87 27.06 -9.73
CA GLN A 11 12.48 28.28 -10.28
C GLN A 11 12.22 29.55 -9.44
N ASP A 12 11.84 29.40 -8.17
CA ASP A 12 11.68 30.50 -7.23
C ASP A 12 12.89 30.58 -6.29
N SER A 13 13.67 31.65 -6.40
CA SER A 13 14.82 31.93 -5.54
C SER A 13 14.57 33.06 -4.54
N THR A 14 13.39 33.67 -4.58
CA THR A 14 13.08 34.93 -3.88
C THR A 14 12.11 34.74 -2.72
N SER A 15 11.20 33.77 -2.83
CA SER A 15 10.22 33.49 -1.78
C SER A 15 10.89 33.01 -0.49
N ARG A 16 10.36 33.48 0.63
CA ARG A 16 10.86 33.09 1.95
C ARG A 16 10.13 31.87 2.47
N LEU A 17 10.82 31.10 3.30
CA LEU A 17 10.23 30.07 4.13
C LEU A 17 9.76 30.70 5.42
N LEU A 18 8.52 30.40 5.80
CA LEU A 18 8.01 30.74 7.12
C LEU A 18 8.54 29.73 8.16
N PRO A 19 8.48 30.05 9.46
CA PRO A 19 8.91 29.14 10.52
C PRO A 19 8.25 27.76 10.41
N VAL A 20 9.05 26.71 10.60
CA VAL A 20 8.53 25.33 10.63
C VAL A 20 7.83 25.09 11.96
N HIS A 21 6.59 24.60 11.90
CA HIS A 21 5.80 24.26 13.07
C HIS A 21 5.66 22.74 13.19
N LYS A 22 5.79 22.21 14.40
CA LYS A 22 5.50 20.80 14.69
C LYS A 22 4.03 20.66 15.11
N GLU A 23 3.27 19.89 14.36
CA GLU A 23 1.86 19.58 14.59
C GLU A 23 1.72 18.08 14.90
N GLY A 24 1.79 17.72 16.18
CA GLY A 24 1.81 16.32 16.60
C GLY A 24 3.08 15.62 16.09
N ASP A 25 2.91 14.65 15.19
CA ASP A 25 4.01 13.89 14.57
C ASP A 25 4.41 14.39 13.18
N ARG A 26 3.87 15.55 12.78
CA ARG A 26 4.11 16.15 11.46
C ARG A 26 4.81 17.49 11.58
N TYR A 27 5.64 17.82 10.60
CA TYR A 27 6.30 19.11 10.48
C TYR A 27 5.68 19.87 9.31
N ARG A 28 5.04 21.00 9.61
CA ARG A 28 4.46 21.90 8.61
C ARG A 28 5.51 22.90 8.14
N ILE A 29 5.82 22.86 6.85
CA ILE A 29 6.68 23.80 6.14
C ILE A 29 5.78 24.70 5.30
N GLN A 30 5.84 26.01 5.56
CA GLN A 30 5.02 27.01 4.88
C GLN A 30 5.89 27.98 4.10
N PHE A 31 5.32 28.54 3.04
CA PHE A 31 5.98 29.44 2.11
C PHE A 31 5.26 30.79 2.13
N GLU A 32 6.00 31.89 1.99
CA GLU A 32 5.43 33.24 1.95
C GLU A 32 4.64 33.50 0.66
N GLY A 33 5.01 32.83 -0.43
CA GLY A 33 4.41 33.01 -1.75
C GLY A 33 3.82 31.72 -2.34
N GLU A 34 2.99 31.91 -3.36
CA GLU A 34 2.45 30.82 -4.18
C GLU A 34 3.50 30.28 -5.14
N PHE A 35 3.49 28.96 -5.35
CA PHE A 35 4.40 28.30 -6.28
C PHE A 35 3.68 27.19 -7.05
N ALA A 36 4.22 26.83 -8.21
CA ALA A 36 3.81 25.66 -8.97
C ALA A 36 4.84 24.55 -8.77
N PHE A 37 4.45 23.29 -8.90
CA PHE A 37 5.39 22.18 -8.76
C PHE A 37 5.10 21.05 -9.74
N VAL A 38 6.16 20.36 -10.12
CA VAL A 38 6.10 19.10 -10.85
C VAL A 38 6.24 17.97 -9.83
N PRO A 39 5.28 17.04 -9.72
CA PRO A 39 5.30 15.95 -8.76
C PRO A 39 6.59 15.14 -8.73
N GLU A 40 7.14 14.80 -9.90
CA GLU A 40 8.39 14.02 -10.01
C GLU A 40 9.60 14.79 -9.45
N GLU A 41 9.71 16.08 -9.78
CA GLU A 41 10.81 16.93 -9.31
C GLU A 41 10.71 17.21 -7.80
N LEU A 42 9.49 17.42 -7.30
CA LEU A 42 9.22 17.60 -5.88
C LEU A 42 9.68 16.37 -5.09
N VAL A 43 9.26 15.19 -5.54
CA VAL A 43 9.60 13.91 -4.93
C VAL A 43 11.11 13.69 -4.92
N ALA A 44 11.77 13.84 -6.08
CA ALA A 44 13.22 13.65 -6.21
C ALA A 44 14.01 14.65 -5.35
N THR A 45 13.55 15.90 -5.27
CA THR A 45 14.20 16.96 -4.47
C THR A 45 14.10 16.66 -2.99
N ILE A 46 12.92 16.26 -2.50
CA ILE A 46 12.71 15.94 -1.09
C ILE A 46 13.50 14.68 -0.71
N ASP A 47 13.47 13.63 -1.53
CA ASP A 47 14.21 12.39 -1.29
C ASP A 47 15.72 12.60 -1.21
N ARG A 48 16.27 13.35 -2.16
CA ARG A 48 17.68 13.71 -2.13
C ARG A 48 18.06 14.47 -0.85
N VAL A 49 17.27 15.48 -0.47
CA VAL A 49 17.56 16.27 0.74
C VAL A 49 17.42 15.43 2.01
N ALA A 50 16.39 14.58 2.11
CA ALA A 50 16.18 13.70 3.25
C ALA A 50 17.36 12.73 3.45
N LYS A 51 17.87 12.14 2.35
CA LYS A 51 19.04 11.25 2.35
C LYS A 51 20.35 11.98 2.68
N GLU A 52 20.61 13.13 2.05
CA GLU A 52 21.82 13.93 2.30
C GLU A 52 21.92 14.43 3.75
N THR A 53 20.78 14.60 4.42
CA THR A 53 20.72 15.12 5.79
C THR A 53 20.49 14.04 6.85
N ASP A 54 20.39 12.76 6.47
CA ASP A 54 20.03 11.63 7.35
C ASP A 54 18.78 11.93 8.21
N LEU A 55 17.80 12.61 7.61
CA LEU A 55 16.65 13.16 8.35
C LEU A 55 15.64 12.08 8.73
N ALA A 56 15.37 11.13 7.82
CA ALA A 56 14.45 10.03 8.01
C ALA A 56 14.67 8.95 6.94
N LYS A 57 14.54 7.68 7.33
CA LYS A 57 14.62 6.53 6.41
C LYS A 57 13.27 6.19 5.76
N SER A 58 12.18 6.45 6.47
CA SER A 58 10.82 6.25 6.00
C SER A 58 9.97 7.46 6.41
N TYR A 59 9.23 8.05 5.46
CA TYR A 59 8.45 9.26 5.71
C TYR A 59 7.32 9.43 4.69
N ILE A 60 6.32 10.22 5.06
CA ILE A 60 5.20 10.66 4.19
C ILE A 60 5.28 12.16 4.03
N VAL A 61 5.11 12.63 2.79
CA VAL A 61 4.92 14.05 2.51
C VAL A 61 3.56 14.28 1.89
N GLU A 62 2.82 15.22 2.46
CA GLU A 62 1.54 15.70 1.94
C GLU A 62 1.70 17.17 1.53
N VAL A 63 1.25 17.50 0.32
CA VAL A 63 1.09 18.87 -0.15
C VAL A 63 -0.36 19.25 0.07
N VAL A 64 -0.59 20.26 0.91
CA VAL A 64 -1.94 20.75 1.24
C VAL A 64 -2.13 22.17 0.73
N GLU A 65 -3.31 22.46 0.22
CA GLU A 65 -3.70 23.82 -0.14
C GLU A 65 -3.93 24.67 1.11
N CYS A 66 -3.47 25.93 1.11
CA CYS A 66 -3.50 26.79 2.28
C CYS A 66 -4.93 27.10 2.78
N ASP A 67 -5.87 27.34 1.86
CA ASP A 67 -7.20 27.83 2.19
C ASP A 67 -8.18 26.71 2.54
N SER A 68 -8.18 25.64 1.75
CA SER A 68 -9.08 24.49 1.94
C SER A 68 -8.53 23.45 2.93
N GLY A 69 -7.20 23.38 3.09
CA GLY A 69 -6.54 22.31 3.84
C GLY A 69 -6.61 20.94 3.15
N GLU A 70 -7.09 20.88 1.90
CA GLU A 70 -7.19 19.64 1.15
C GLU A 70 -5.81 19.17 0.67
N VAL A 71 -5.60 17.86 0.69
CA VAL A 71 -4.36 17.24 0.19
C VAL A 71 -4.43 17.19 -1.34
N VAL A 72 -3.60 18.00 -1.99
CA VAL A 72 -3.52 18.07 -3.46
C VAL A 72 -2.53 17.06 -4.04
N TYR A 73 -1.57 16.60 -3.24
CA TYR A 73 -0.59 15.59 -3.63
C TYR A 73 0.03 14.93 -2.39
N SER A 74 0.33 13.63 -2.46
CA SER A 74 0.98 12.92 -1.35
C SER A 74 1.86 11.78 -1.85
N PHE A 75 2.98 11.53 -1.19
CA PHE A 75 3.83 10.38 -1.47
C PHE A 75 4.51 9.85 -0.20
N LYS A 76 4.87 8.57 -0.21
CA LYS A 76 5.63 7.92 0.86
C LYS A 76 6.99 7.48 0.31
N MET A 77 8.03 7.73 1.08
CA MET A 77 9.37 7.19 0.85
C MET A 77 9.70 6.18 1.93
N ASP A 78 10.35 5.10 1.52
CA ASP A 78 10.72 4.00 2.39
C ASP A 78 12.01 3.36 1.85
N GLU A 79 13.07 3.30 2.66
CA GLU A 79 14.31 2.65 2.26
C GLU A 79 14.20 1.12 2.22
N THR A 80 13.28 0.53 3.01
CA THR A 80 13.19 -0.92 3.20
C THR A 80 12.23 -1.61 2.22
N ALA A 81 11.37 -0.86 1.55
CA ALA A 81 10.47 -1.34 0.52
C ALA A 81 10.84 -0.74 -0.84
N GLN A 82 11.02 -1.59 -1.86
CA GLN A 82 11.15 -1.14 -3.25
C GLN A 82 9.99 -0.17 -3.55
N SER A 83 10.34 1.06 -3.90
CA SER A 83 9.46 2.24 -3.94
C SER A 83 8.34 2.10 -4.97
N ASP A 84 7.30 1.31 -4.66
CA ASP A 84 6.10 1.13 -5.50
C ASP A 84 5.09 2.27 -5.25
N ILE A 85 5.58 3.50 -5.17
CA ILE A 85 4.76 4.68 -5.38
C ILE A 85 5.35 5.38 -6.59
N VAL A 86 4.78 5.05 -7.74
CA VAL A 86 5.04 5.77 -8.99
C VAL A 86 4.40 7.15 -8.80
N PRO A 87 5.18 8.24 -8.65
CA PRO A 87 4.60 9.58 -8.65
C PRO A 87 3.78 9.73 -9.93
N CYS A 88 2.59 10.34 -9.84
CA CYS A 88 1.77 10.54 -11.02
C CYS A 88 2.56 11.36 -12.05
N GLY A 89 3.13 10.68 -13.04
CA GLY A 89 3.99 11.31 -14.00
C GLY A 89 3.19 12.20 -14.95
N SER A 90 3.80 13.31 -15.36
CA SER A 90 3.29 14.22 -16.40
C SER A 90 2.16 15.21 -16.04
N ARG A 91 1.85 15.45 -14.76
CA ARG A 91 0.89 16.52 -14.37
C ARG A 91 1.60 17.65 -13.63
N ILE A 92 1.66 18.83 -14.24
CA ILE A 92 2.11 20.05 -13.58
C ILE A 92 0.97 20.54 -12.69
N GLN A 93 1.25 20.79 -11.42
CA GLN A 93 0.27 21.46 -10.55
C GLN A 93 0.33 22.96 -10.76
N GLU A 94 -0.86 23.57 -10.87
CA GLU A 94 -0.99 25.00 -11.08
C GLU A 94 -0.41 25.80 -9.91
N LYS A 95 -0.04 27.04 -10.18
CA LYS A 95 0.49 27.95 -9.16
C LYS A 95 -0.60 28.21 -8.13
N GLY A 96 -0.29 27.94 -6.87
CA GLY A 96 -1.23 28.12 -5.77
C GLY A 96 -0.51 28.24 -4.42
N CYS A 97 -1.27 28.50 -3.37
CA CYS A 97 -0.73 28.50 -2.02
C CYS A 97 -0.73 27.07 -1.48
N TYR A 98 0.47 26.55 -1.25
CA TYR A 98 0.66 25.20 -0.72
C TYR A 98 1.50 25.21 0.55
N SER A 99 1.22 24.28 1.45
CA SER A 99 2.10 23.92 2.57
C SER A 99 2.52 22.46 2.45
N LEU A 100 3.72 22.12 2.92
CA LEU A 100 4.18 20.73 3.01
C LEU A 100 4.01 20.23 4.44
N LEU A 101 3.38 19.07 4.60
CA LEU A 101 3.35 18.32 5.86
C LEU A 101 4.30 17.13 5.73
N PHE A 102 5.37 17.14 6.51
CA PHE A 102 6.37 16.08 6.54
C PHE A 102 6.17 15.21 7.79
N SER A 103 5.89 13.93 7.60
CA SER A 103 5.62 12.96 8.67
C SER A 103 6.70 11.89 8.68
N ILE A 104 7.42 11.73 9.79
CA ILE A 104 8.46 10.71 9.91
C ILE A 104 7.78 9.40 10.31
N LEU A 105 8.06 8.30 9.61
CA LEU A 105 7.58 6.98 9.98
C LEU A 105 8.67 6.27 10.78
N GLU A 106 8.51 6.19 12.10
CA GLU A 106 9.40 5.33 12.90
C GLU A 106 8.97 3.86 12.75
N GLU A 107 9.91 3.00 12.36
CA GLU A 107 9.70 1.55 12.36
C GLU A 107 9.55 1.06 13.81
N GLY A 108 8.30 1.00 14.27
CA GLY A 108 7.93 0.36 15.52
C GLY A 108 7.86 1.29 16.72
N ASN A 109 6.93 2.24 16.70
CA ASN A 109 6.09 2.51 17.87
C ASN A 109 4.83 3.29 17.44
N ASP A 110 3.78 3.11 18.24
CA ASP A 110 2.64 4.00 18.35
C ASP A 110 1.49 3.86 17.34
N ALA A 111 0.73 2.79 17.58
CA ALA A 111 -0.72 2.93 17.66
C ALA A 111 -1.09 3.98 18.74
N ALA A 112 -1.06 5.26 18.39
CA ALA A 112 -1.59 6.31 19.27
C ALA A 112 -1.97 7.57 18.49
N LEU A 113 -3.10 7.55 17.77
CA LEU A 113 -3.86 8.78 17.46
C LEU A 113 -5.35 8.47 17.32
N LEU A 114 -6.04 8.34 18.46
CA LEU A 114 -7.44 8.76 18.60
C LEU A 114 -7.63 9.41 19.97
N SER A 115 -8.51 10.42 19.99
CA SER A 115 -8.92 11.31 21.08
C SER A 115 -7.92 12.43 21.42
N ASP A 116 -8.13 13.66 20.97
CA ASP A 116 -9.22 14.62 21.30
C ASP A 116 -8.97 15.32 22.66
N SER A 117 -9.10 16.64 22.66
CA SER A 117 -8.83 17.54 23.79
C SER A 117 -9.80 17.26 24.95
N PRO A 118 -9.48 17.53 26.24
CA PRO A 118 -9.45 18.90 26.75
C PRO A 118 -8.53 19.20 27.97
N ASP A 119 -8.23 20.49 28.16
CA ASP A 119 -7.83 21.13 29.43
C ASP A 119 -8.95 20.91 30.50
N PRO A 120 -8.70 20.78 31.83
CA PRO A 120 -8.16 21.84 32.68
C PRO A 120 -7.28 21.43 33.90
N SER A 121 -6.62 22.46 34.46
CA SER A 121 -6.09 22.61 35.82
C SER A 121 -6.78 21.86 36.98
N GLY A 122 -6.02 21.50 38.03
CA GLY A 122 -6.51 21.46 39.42
C GLY A 122 -6.03 20.30 40.32
N GLN A 123 -5.65 20.65 41.54
CA GLN A 123 -5.11 19.83 42.64
C GLN A 123 -6.05 18.72 43.17
N SER A 124 -5.50 17.66 43.79
CA SER A 124 -5.84 17.20 45.17
C SER A 124 -5.40 15.75 45.43
N GLU A 125 -4.73 15.54 46.56
CA GLU A 125 -4.32 14.24 47.11
C GLU A 125 -5.48 13.49 47.77
N ASN A 126 -5.83 12.30 47.29
CA ASN A 126 -6.78 11.42 47.99
C ASN A 126 -6.34 9.94 47.88
N LYS A 127 -5.55 9.49 48.86
CA LYS A 127 -5.10 8.09 49.03
C LYS A 127 -6.29 7.24 49.47
N THR A 128 -6.85 6.42 48.58
CA THR A 128 -7.88 5.42 48.93
C THR A 128 -7.42 4.02 48.52
N SER A 129 -7.46 3.12 49.50
CA SER A 129 -6.81 1.83 49.55
C SER A 129 -7.61 0.72 48.85
N TYR A 130 -7.33 0.41 47.58
CA TYR A 130 -7.70 -0.85 46.92
C TYR A 130 -6.73 -1.21 45.77
N THR A 131 -5.44 -1.42 46.07
CA THR A 131 -4.40 -1.57 45.03
C THR A 131 -3.95 -2.99 44.65
N PRO A 132 -4.18 -4.10 45.40
CA PRO A 132 -3.70 -5.40 44.92
C PRO A 132 -4.68 -6.16 43.99
N VAL A 133 -6.00 -5.99 44.16
CA VAL A 133 -7.00 -6.74 43.38
C VAL A 133 -7.18 -6.16 41.98
N VAL A 134 -7.22 -4.82 41.86
CA VAL A 134 -7.40 -4.13 40.58
C VAL A 134 -6.20 -4.33 39.66
N VAL A 135 -4.98 -4.33 40.21
CA VAL A 135 -3.74 -4.61 39.44
C VAL A 135 -3.72 -6.06 38.94
N GLY A 136 -4.14 -7.02 39.76
CA GLY A 136 -4.22 -8.43 39.36
C GLY A 136 -5.21 -8.67 38.22
N VAL A 137 -6.39 -8.04 38.27
CA VAL A 137 -7.41 -8.17 37.23
C VAL A 137 -6.96 -7.47 35.94
N LEU A 138 -6.35 -6.28 36.03
CA LEU A 138 -5.80 -5.57 34.87
C LEU A 138 -4.65 -6.34 34.22
N ALA A 139 -3.76 -6.97 35.00
CA ALA A 139 -2.67 -7.79 34.45
C ALA A 139 -3.19 -9.05 33.75
N LEU A 140 -4.23 -9.69 34.27
CA LEU A 140 -4.86 -10.84 33.61
C LEU A 140 -5.59 -10.45 32.33
N LEU A 141 -6.32 -9.33 32.33
CA LEU A 141 -6.97 -8.81 31.14
C LEU A 141 -5.95 -8.35 30.09
N ALA A 142 -4.85 -7.71 30.50
CA ALA A 142 -3.74 -7.33 29.62
C ALA A 142 -3.02 -8.58 29.07
N GLY A 143 -2.84 -9.63 29.87
CA GLY A 143 -2.26 -10.89 29.43
C GLY A 143 -3.16 -11.63 28.44
N LEU A 144 -4.48 -11.66 28.67
CA LEU A 144 -5.46 -12.24 27.75
C LEU A 144 -5.56 -11.42 26.46
N MET A 145 -5.59 -10.10 26.54
CA MET A 145 -5.53 -9.20 25.39
C MET A 145 -4.23 -9.38 24.61
N SER A 146 -3.08 -9.46 25.27
CA SER A 146 -1.78 -9.68 24.64
C SER A 146 -1.69 -11.05 23.99
N PHE A 147 -2.26 -12.10 24.60
CA PHE A 147 -2.33 -13.44 24.01
C PHE A 147 -3.26 -13.49 22.79
N ILE A 148 -4.42 -12.83 22.85
CA ILE A 148 -5.33 -12.69 21.70
C ILE A 148 -4.70 -11.85 20.60
N TYR A 149 -3.99 -10.78 20.96
CA TYR A 149 -3.26 -9.90 20.05
C TYR A 149 -2.10 -10.63 19.37
N TRP A 150 -1.35 -11.42 20.13
CA TRP A 150 -0.25 -12.24 19.63
C TRP A 150 -0.73 -13.36 18.71
N ARG A 151 -1.90 -13.95 19.02
CA ARG A 151 -2.55 -14.93 18.13
C ARG A 151 -3.06 -14.29 16.83
N ARG A 152 -3.50 -13.03 16.86
CA ARG A 152 -3.94 -12.28 15.66
C ARG A 152 -2.80 -11.71 14.81
N ARG A 153 -1.60 -11.54 15.36
CA ARG A 153 -0.42 -11.00 14.64
C ARG A 153 0.31 -12.00 13.73
N ARG A 154 -0.13 -13.26 13.63
CA ARG A 154 0.27 -14.12 12.50
C ARG A 154 -0.56 -13.79 11.26
N ARG A 155 -0.51 -12.54 10.79
CA ARG A 155 -0.68 -12.29 9.36
C ARG A 155 0.74 -12.31 8.79
N PRO A 156 1.14 -13.31 7.99
CA PRO A 156 2.43 -13.25 7.33
C PRO A 156 2.49 -11.93 6.54
N ALA A 157 3.65 -11.28 6.54
CA ALA A 157 3.91 -10.15 5.66
C ALA A 157 3.41 -10.50 4.25
N LEU A 158 2.75 -9.57 3.56
CA LEU A 158 2.34 -9.79 2.16
C LEU A 158 3.62 -10.00 1.36
N ASP A 159 3.99 -11.26 1.14
CA ASP A 159 5.01 -11.63 0.18
C ASP A 159 4.50 -11.13 -1.18
N PRO A 160 5.24 -10.31 -1.93
CA PRO A 160 4.81 -9.83 -3.24
C PRO A 160 4.58 -10.98 -4.24
N ASN A 161 5.05 -12.18 -3.93
CA ASN A 161 4.78 -13.39 -4.71
C ASN A 161 3.45 -14.08 -4.34
N LEU A 162 2.80 -13.68 -3.25
CA LEU A 162 1.49 -14.21 -2.82
C LEU A 162 0.36 -13.29 -3.30
N ILE A 163 -0.36 -13.76 -4.30
CA ILE A 163 -1.50 -13.07 -4.90
C ILE A 163 -2.79 -13.58 -4.26
N SER A 164 -3.61 -12.70 -3.69
CA SER A 164 -4.93 -13.08 -3.15
C SER A 164 -5.97 -13.17 -4.27
N LEU A 165 -6.67 -14.29 -4.33
CA LEU A 165 -7.70 -14.65 -5.32
C LEU A 165 -8.92 -15.18 -4.56
N GLY A 166 -9.80 -14.30 -4.08
CA GLY A 166 -10.87 -14.70 -3.17
C GLY A 166 -10.29 -15.34 -1.89
N GLU A 167 -10.66 -16.58 -1.59
CA GLU A 167 -10.09 -17.37 -0.48
C GLU A 167 -8.76 -18.05 -0.81
N TYR A 168 -8.35 -18.07 -2.09
CA TYR A 168 -7.05 -18.59 -2.50
C TYR A 168 -5.93 -17.57 -2.27
N GLN A 169 -4.74 -18.08 -1.93
CA GLN A 169 -3.47 -17.38 -2.06
C GLN A 169 -2.63 -18.10 -3.11
N PHE A 170 -2.36 -17.44 -4.22
CA PHE A 170 -1.51 -17.96 -5.28
C PHE A 170 -0.06 -17.53 -5.05
N ASP A 171 0.79 -18.51 -4.75
CA ASP A 171 2.24 -18.33 -4.67
C ASP A 171 2.84 -18.47 -6.07
N LYS A 172 3.15 -17.32 -6.67
CA LYS A 172 3.75 -17.23 -8.00
C LYS A 172 5.14 -17.89 -8.05
N ARG A 173 5.91 -17.80 -6.96
CA ARG A 173 7.29 -18.31 -6.94
C ARG A 173 7.31 -19.83 -6.88
N ASN A 174 6.46 -20.41 -6.05
CA ASN A 174 6.38 -21.86 -5.87
C ASN A 174 5.40 -22.53 -6.85
N THR A 175 4.66 -21.75 -7.65
CA THR A 175 3.59 -22.24 -8.54
C THR A 175 2.55 -23.06 -7.79
N GLU A 176 2.08 -22.56 -6.65
CA GLU A 176 1.13 -23.24 -5.76
C GLU A 176 -0.09 -22.36 -5.47
N LEU A 177 -1.26 -22.98 -5.37
CA LEU A 177 -2.45 -22.38 -4.78
C LEU A 177 -2.62 -22.88 -3.35
N LEU A 178 -2.78 -21.95 -2.42
CA LEU A 178 -3.03 -22.20 -1.01
C LEU A 178 -4.47 -21.81 -0.73
N ILE A 179 -5.26 -22.73 -0.20
CA ILE A 179 -6.60 -22.42 0.31
C ILE A 179 -6.80 -23.12 1.64
N GLN A 180 -7.13 -22.35 2.67
CA GLN A 180 -7.23 -22.84 4.05
C GLN A 180 -5.95 -23.60 4.48
N GLU A 181 -5.98 -24.93 4.57
CA GLU A 181 -4.83 -25.79 4.91
C GLU A 181 -4.36 -26.66 3.73
N GLN A 182 -4.95 -26.51 2.55
CA GLN A 182 -4.63 -27.30 1.37
C GLN A 182 -3.68 -26.56 0.44
N ARG A 183 -2.67 -27.29 -0.05
CA ARG A 183 -1.76 -26.85 -1.12
C ARG A 183 -2.13 -27.58 -2.41
N ILE A 184 -2.26 -26.82 -3.50
CA ILE A 184 -2.58 -27.33 -4.82
C ILE A 184 -1.48 -26.87 -5.76
N GLU A 185 -0.64 -27.80 -6.22
CA GLU A 185 0.43 -27.52 -7.16
C GLU A 185 -0.14 -27.17 -8.54
N LEU A 186 0.45 -26.16 -9.19
CA LEU A 186 0.21 -25.78 -10.56
C LEU A 186 1.42 -26.14 -11.41
N THR A 187 1.19 -26.57 -12.65
CA THR A 187 2.28 -26.62 -13.63
C THR A 187 2.68 -25.20 -14.04
N SER A 188 3.90 -24.99 -14.53
CA SER A 188 4.35 -23.66 -14.99
C SER A 188 3.37 -22.99 -15.96
N LYS A 189 2.86 -23.73 -16.96
CA LYS A 189 1.87 -23.18 -17.91
C LYS A 189 0.51 -22.87 -17.26
N GLU A 190 0.08 -23.65 -16.26
CA GLU A 190 -1.16 -23.34 -15.51
C GLU A 190 -0.98 -22.09 -14.66
N ALA A 191 0.18 -21.91 -14.02
CA ALA A 191 0.53 -20.74 -13.25
C ALA A 191 0.60 -19.48 -14.13
N ASP A 192 1.25 -19.56 -15.29
CA ASP A 192 1.32 -18.46 -16.25
C ASP A 192 -0.06 -18.07 -16.80
N LEU A 193 -0.89 -19.06 -17.12
CA LEU A 193 -2.26 -18.85 -17.58
C LEU A 193 -3.12 -18.19 -16.50
N LEU A 194 -3.04 -18.67 -15.25
CA LEU A 194 -3.77 -18.10 -14.14
C LEU A 194 -3.31 -16.66 -13.86
N LEU A 195 -2.01 -16.40 -13.89
CA LEU A 195 -1.43 -15.07 -13.70
C LEU A 195 -1.90 -14.10 -14.80
N LEU A 196 -1.91 -14.54 -16.06
CA LEU A 196 -2.40 -13.73 -17.17
C LEU A 196 -3.88 -13.36 -16.98
N LEU A 197 -4.72 -14.34 -16.63
CA LEU A 197 -6.14 -14.12 -16.38
C LEU A 197 -6.39 -13.25 -15.15
N TYR A 198 -5.53 -13.32 -14.14
CA TYR A 198 -5.61 -12.49 -12.94
C TYR A 198 -5.21 -11.03 -13.20
N ASN A 199 -4.16 -10.79 -13.98
CA ASN A 199 -3.74 -9.42 -14.32
C ASN A 199 -4.84 -8.67 -15.10
N GLU A 200 -5.67 -9.41 -15.82
CA GLU A 200 -6.85 -8.91 -16.53
C GLU A 200 -8.14 -9.37 -15.82
N ALA A 201 -8.11 -9.50 -14.49
CA ALA A 201 -9.26 -9.94 -13.72
C ALA A 201 -10.48 -9.05 -14.02
N ASN A 202 -11.64 -9.69 -14.11
CA ASN A 202 -12.90 -9.08 -14.50
C ASN A 202 -12.94 -8.52 -15.94
N ASN A 203 -11.88 -8.66 -16.75
CA ASN A 203 -11.86 -8.38 -18.18
C ASN A 203 -11.82 -9.66 -19.00
N THR A 204 -12.22 -9.57 -20.27
CA THR A 204 -12.17 -10.70 -21.20
C THR A 204 -10.81 -10.72 -21.89
N VAL A 205 -10.10 -11.84 -21.80
CA VAL A 205 -8.83 -12.06 -22.51
C VAL A 205 -9.10 -12.93 -23.73
N GLU A 206 -8.68 -12.43 -24.89
CA GLU A 206 -8.84 -13.10 -26.18
C GLU A 206 -8.04 -14.40 -26.25
N ARG A 207 -8.59 -15.41 -26.94
CA ARG A 207 -7.96 -16.74 -27.06
C ARG A 207 -6.56 -16.65 -27.67
N GLU A 208 -6.40 -15.86 -28.72
CA GLU A 208 -5.12 -15.65 -29.41
C GLU A 208 -4.09 -14.99 -28.49
N ARG A 209 -4.50 -13.97 -27.72
CA ARG A 209 -3.63 -13.31 -26.73
C ARG A 209 -3.14 -14.28 -25.66
N ILE A 210 -4.01 -15.16 -25.17
CA ILE A 210 -3.63 -16.21 -24.20
C ILE A 210 -2.62 -17.17 -24.81
N LEU A 211 -2.91 -17.69 -26.01
CA LEU A 211 -2.04 -18.63 -26.70
C LEU A 211 -0.66 -18.02 -26.97
N ASN A 212 -0.61 -16.80 -27.50
CA ASN A 212 0.64 -16.11 -27.79
C ASN A 212 1.45 -15.83 -26.52
N ARG A 213 0.81 -15.45 -25.41
CA ARG A 213 1.54 -15.05 -24.20
C ARG A 213 2.11 -16.24 -23.42
N VAL A 214 1.39 -17.37 -23.41
CA VAL A 214 1.74 -18.55 -22.62
C VAL A 214 2.46 -19.62 -23.47
N TRP A 215 2.23 -19.66 -24.78
CA TRP A 215 2.77 -20.66 -25.72
C TRP A 215 3.42 -20.09 -26.98
N GLY A 216 3.62 -18.76 -27.12
CA GLY A 216 4.01 -18.09 -28.37
C GLY A 216 5.23 -18.60 -29.16
N ASP A 217 6.03 -19.50 -28.59
CA ASP A 217 7.19 -20.12 -29.24
C ASP A 217 6.95 -21.59 -29.66
N GLU A 218 5.84 -22.19 -29.24
CA GLU A 218 5.44 -23.56 -29.56
C GLU A 218 4.34 -23.49 -30.65
N GLY A 219 4.69 -23.81 -31.90
CA GLY A 219 3.88 -23.57 -33.11
C GLY A 219 2.41 -24.07 -33.10
N ASP A 220 1.68 -23.78 -34.19
CA ASP A 220 0.21 -23.80 -34.44
C ASP A 220 -0.69 -24.93 -33.86
N TYR A 221 -0.17 -25.92 -33.13
CA TYR A 221 -0.90 -27.08 -32.60
C TYR A 221 -1.47 -26.89 -31.18
N VAL A 222 -1.43 -25.69 -30.61
CA VAL A 222 -1.77 -25.46 -29.19
C VAL A 222 -3.24 -25.09 -28.95
N GLY A 223 -4.03 -24.82 -29.99
CA GLY A 223 -5.42 -24.37 -29.86
C GLY A 223 -6.30 -25.28 -28.98
N ARG A 224 -6.24 -26.61 -29.15
CA ARG A 224 -7.01 -27.59 -28.34
C ARG A 224 -6.44 -27.79 -26.93
N THR A 225 -5.20 -27.38 -26.71
CA THR A 225 -4.50 -27.50 -25.42
C THR A 225 -5.06 -26.48 -24.42
N LEU A 226 -5.35 -25.25 -24.85
CA LEU A 226 -5.87 -24.21 -23.95
C LEU A 226 -7.15 -24.62 -23.20
N ASP A 227 -8.13 -25.21 -23.88
CA ASP A 227 -9.40 -25.59 -23.24
C ASP A 227 -9.22 -26.68 -22.16
N VAL A 228 -8.22 -27.56 -22.34
CA VAL A 228 -7.83 -28.57 -21.35
C VAL A 228 -7.22 -27.90 -20.13
N PHE A 229 -6.32 -26.92 -20.33
CA PHE A 229 -5.72 -26.15 -19.23
C PHE A 229 -6.76 -25.33 -18.47
N ILE A 230 -7.70 -24.69 -19.16
CA ILE A 230 -8.83 -23.99 -18.51
C ILE A 230 -9.67 -24.97 -17.70
N SER A 231 -9.94 -26.17 -18.21
CA SER A 231 -10.72 -27.18 -17.48
C SER A 231 -9.99 -27.68 -16.23
N LYS A 232 -8.67 -27.88 -16.31
CA LYS A 232 -7.83 -28.23 -15.15
C LYS A 232 -7.82 -27.10 -14.11
N LEU A 233 -7.61 -25.85 -14.53
CA LEU A 233 -7.63 -24.69 -13.63
C LEU A 233 -8.97 -24.54 -12.93
N ARG A 234 -10.09 -24.70 -13.66
CA ARG A 234 -11.44 -24.67 -13.06
C ARG A 234 -11.61 -25.70 -11.95
N LYS A 235 -11.11 -26.92 -12.15
CA LYS A 235 -11.17 -27.96 -11.13
C LYS A 235 -10.30 -27.60 -9.91
N LYS A 236 -9.13 -27.00 -10.12
CA LYS A 236 -8.26 -26.55 -9.01
C LYS A 236 -8.86 -25.36 -8.23
N LEU A 237 -9.64 -24.52 -8.91
CA LEU A 237 -10.33 -23.35 -8.36
C LEU A 237 -11.74 -23.67 -7.84
N GLU A 238 -12.17 -24.93 -7.81
CA GLU A 238 -13.55 -25.30 -7.47
C GLU A 238 -13.90 -25.13 -5.98
N PHE A 239 -12.89 -24.96 -5.12
CA PHE A 239 -13.07 -24.84 -3.67
C PHE A 239 -13.55 -23.45 -3.25
N ASP A 240 -13.37 -22.42 -4.09
CA ASP A 240 -13.95 -21.08 -3.86
C ASP A 240 -14.96 -20.72 -4.95
N SER A 241 -16.21 -20.53 -4.53
CA SER A 241 -17.30 -20.14 -5.42
C SER A 241 -17.20 -18.70 -5.94
N LYS A 242 -16.36 -17.85 -5.33
CA LYS A 242 -16.12 -16.44 -5.71
C LYS A 242 -15.13 -16.30 -6.86
N VAL A 243 -14.32 -17.31 -7.14
CA VAL A 243 -13.33 -17.31 -8.21
C VAL A 243 -13.76 -18.25 -9.32
N LYS A 244 -14.13 -17.70 -10.48
CA LYS A 244 -14.66 -18.49 -11.60
C LYS A 244 -14.05 -18.05 -12.92
N ILE A 245 -13.63 -19.03 -13.72
CA ILE A 245 -13.22 -18.80 -15.11
C ILE A 245 -14.43 -19.01 -16.02
N VAL A 246 -14.93 -17.94 -16.63
CA VAL A 246 -16.09 -17.93 -17.54
C VAL A 246 -15.60 -17.93 -18.99
N ASN A 247 -16.28 -18.70 -19.85
CA ASN A 247 -16.04 -18.66 -21.29
C ASN A 247 -16.95 -17.60 -21.92
N ILE A 248 -16.35 -16.68 -22.66
CA ILE A 248 -17.05 -15.68 -23.47
C ILE A 248 -17.04 -16.16 -24.92
N ARG A 249 -18.20 -16.63 -25.39
CA ARG A 249 -18.35 -17.26 -26.71
C ARG A 249 -17.82 -16.35 -27.82
N GLY A 250 -16.95 -16.89 -28.66
CA GLY A 250 -16.40 -16.18 -29.83
C GLY A 250 -15.29 -15.18 -29.50
N VAL A 251 -14.93 -14.98 -28.22
CA VAL A 251 -13.90 -14.00 -27.81
C VAL A 251 -12.77 -14.68 -27.03
N GLY A 252 -13.10 -15.37 -25.92
CA GLY A 252 -12.07 -15.97 -25.09
C GLY A 252 -12.54 -16.31 -23.67
N TYR A 253 -11.71 -15.98 -22.69
CA TYR A 253 -11.91 -16.35 -21.29
C TYR A 253 -11.83 -15.14 -20.37
N LYS A 254 -12.64 -15.16 -19.30
CA LYS A 254 -12.66 -14.12 -18.28
C LYS A 254 -12.55 -14.77 -16.91
N LEU A 255 -11.62 -14.30 -16.09
CA LEU A 255 -11.60 -14.62 -14.67
C LEU A 255 -12.50 -13.63 -13.95
N VAL A 256 -13.49 -14.15 -13.24
CA VAL A 256 -14.37 -13.39 -12.35
C VAL A 256 -13.88 -13.63 -10.93
N VAL A 257 -13.52 -12.55 -10.24
CA VAL A 257 -13.15 -12.55 -8.83
C VAL A 257 -14.10 -11.58 -8.14
N ASP A 258 -14.96 -12.12 -7.29
CA ASP A 258 -15.88 -11.33 -6.46
C ASP A 258 -15.16 -10.99 -5.15
N VAL A 259 -14.75 -9.72 -5.01
CA VAL A 259 -13.95 -9.21 -3.86
C VAL A 259 -14.88 -8.82 -2.72
#